data_AF-A0A939YMZ9-F1
#
_entry.id   AF-A0A939YMZ9-F1
#
_cell.length_a   1.000
_cell.length_b   1.000
_cell.length_c   1.000
_cell.angle_alpha   90.00
_cell.angle_beta   90.00
_cell.angle_gamma   90.00
#
_symmetry.space_group_name_H-M   'P 1'
#
loop_
_entity.id
_entity.type
_entity.pdbx_description
1 polymer ?
#
loop_
_entity_poly.entity_id
_entity_poly.type
_entity_poly.pdbx_seq_one_letter_code
_entity_poly.pdbx_strand_id
1 'polypeptide(L)'
;MNEAWATILEDYEAAKFALWCPKHCSGWRRDEDKGFYYLWKAYYAALNAEEKEPLLYARILMMMGDEQNYKQSDYTRLHRYYLPAKEQYQIAIESGLQPTEKELEKMRLYTDSLTYRFECEDKPFDEEISYIEGHEVLADFDFHDSKVIFFFHDENNACMKLKYTKTLELRFEEVDDIEVRTDPVCDWIGDFYCYPAFYNKNKLVFDIEYYKILCSKIVVVSYE
;
A
#
# COMPACT_ATOMS: atom_id res chain seq x y z
N MET A 1 5.67 -32.20 -7.12
CA MET A 1 5.90 -31.14 -8.11
C MET A 1 6.13 -31.77 -9.47
N ASN A 2 5.31 -31.39 -10.45
CA ASN A 2 5.46 -31.84 -11.84
C ASN A 2 6.53 -31.02 -12.58
N GLU A 3 6.89 -31.45 -13.80
CA GLU A 3 7.95 -30.82 -14.61
C GLU A 3 7.65 -29.35 -14.97
N ALA A 4 6.37 -29.02 -15.19
CA ALA A 4 5.94 -27.64 -15.46
C ALA A 4 6.21 -26.73 -14.26
N TRP A 5 5.86 -27.18 -13.06
CA TRP A 5 6.07 -26.41 -11.84
C TRP A 5 7.54 -26.36 -11.39
N ALA A 6 8.34 -27.36 -11.73
CA ALA A 6 9.80 -27.28 -11.58
C ALA A 6 10.38 -26.15 -12.45
N THR A 7 9.94 -26.03 -13.71
CA THR A 7 10.36 -24.95 -14.61
C THR A 7 9.89 -23.57 -14.10
N ILE A 8 8.65 -23.48 -13.62
CA ILE A 8 8.12 -22.24 -13.02
C ILE A 8 8.93 -21.83 -11.79
N LEU A 9 9.34 -22.78 -10.95
CA LEU A 9 10.17 -22.52 -9.78
C LEU A 9 11.54 -21.96 -10.18
N GLU A 10 12.16 -22.53 -11.22
CA GLU A 10 13.44 -22.03 -11.74
C GLU A 10 13.32 -20.59 -12.26
N ASP A 11 12.28 -20.29 -13.04
CA ASP A 11 12.01 -18.94 -13.52
C ASP A 11 11.74 -17.98 -12.34
N TYR A 12 10.95 -18.39 -11.35
CA TYR A 12 10.67 -17.58 -10.16
C TYR A 12 11.95 -17.28 -9.36
N GLU A 13 12.81 -18.27 -9.11
CA GLU A 13 14.06 -18.05 -8.37
C GLU A 13 15.05 -17.20 -9.19
N ALA A 14 15.07 -17.33 -10.52
CA ALA A 14 15.86 -16.46 -11.39
C ALA A 14 15.39 -15.00 -11.32
N ALA A 15 14.07 -14.78 -11.31
CA ALA A 15 13.47 -13.46 -11.14
C ALA A 15 13.80 -12.87 -9.77
N LYS A 16 13.57 -13.64 -8.70
CA LYS A 16 13.84 -13.23 -7.31
C LYS A 16 15.32 -12.91 -7.09
N PHE A 17 16.22 -13.69 -7.69
CA PHE A 17 17.65 -13.38 -7.65
C PHE A 17 17.98 -12.05 -8.33
N ALA A 18 17.40 -11.78 -9.51
CA ALA A 18 17.67 -10.55 -10.27
C ALA A 18 17.04 -9.27 -9.64
N LEU A 19 15.85 -9.40 -9.04
CA LEU A 19 15.04 -8.28 -8.55
C LEU A 19 15.17 -8.03 -7.05
N TRP A 20 15.22 -9.09 -6.23
CA TRP A 20 15.12 -9.00 -4.75
C TRP A 20 16.41 -9.38 -4.02
N CYS A 21 17.32 -10.17 -4.62
CA CYS A 21 18.53 -10.63 -3.94
C CYS A 21 19.75 -10.86 -4.87
N PRO A 22 20.29 -9.81 -5.53
CA PRO A 22 21.50 -9.95 -6.34
C PRO A 22 22.73 -10.03 -5.42
N LYS A 23 23.05 -11.22 -4.91
CA LYS A 23 24.08 -11.40 -3.86
C LYS A 23 25.52 -11.56 -4.35
N HIS A 24 25.84 -11.12 -5.56
CA HIS A 24 27.22 -11.15 -6.05
C HIS A 24 27.66 -9.79 -6.57
N CYS A 25 28.83 -9.35 -6.05
CA CYS A 25 29.65 -8.19 -6.42
C CYS A 25 29.35 -6.89 -5.66
N SER A 26 30.06 -6.66 -4.54
CA SER A 26 30.45 -5.35 -3.91
C SER A 26 29.55 -4.09 -4.02
N GLY A 27 28.27 -4.23 -4.35
CA GLY A 27 27.34 -3.15 -4.64
C GLY A 27 26.00 -3.71 -5.11
N TRP A 28 24.90 -3.13 -4.62
CA TRP A 28 23.55 -3.52 -5.02
C TRP A 28 23.32 -3.09 -6.48
N ARG A 29 23.08 -4.04 -7.39
CA ARG A 29 22.65 -3.75 -8.77
C ARG A 29 21.58 -4.74 -9.20
N ARG A 30 20.37 -4.21 -9.39
CA ARG A 30 19.19 -4.89 -9.92
C ARG A 30 19.31 -5.07 -11.43
N ASP A 31 18.99 -6.25 -11.94
CA ASP A 31 18.90 -6.54 -13.38
C ASP A 31 17.43 -6.62 -13.77
N GLU A 32 16.85 -5.47 -14.13
CA GLU A 32 15.42 -5.33 -14.37
C GLU A 32 14.97 -6.14 -15.58
N ASP A 33 15.68 -6.06 -16.70
CA ASP A 33 15.28 -6.72 -17.94
C ASP A 33 15.21 -8.24 -17.74
N LYS A 34 16.26 -8.82 -17.15
CA LYS A 34 16.29 -10.26 -16.85
C LYS A 34 15.24 -10.61 -15.81
N GLY A 35 15.14 -9.82 -14.74
CA GLY A 35 14.22 -10.05 -13.64
C GLY A 35 12.76 -10.06 -14.08
N PHE A 36 12.33 -9.01 -14.80
CA PHE A 36 10.97 -8.92 -15.32
C PHE A 36 10.68 -9.98 -16.37
N TYR A 37 11.63 -10.33 -17.24
CA TYR A 37 11.46 -11.43 -18.20
C TYR A 37 11.09 -12.73 -17.50
N TYR A 38 11.88 -13.14 -16.50
CA TYR A 38 11.63 -14.39 -15.77
C TYR A 38 10.37 -14.31 -14.89
N LEU A 39 10.10 -13.15 -14.28
CA LEU A 39 8.92 -12.96 -13.45
C LEU A 39 7.63 -13.10 -14.27
N TRP A 40 7.54 -12.41 -15.42
CA TRP A 40 6.38 -12.52 -16.30
C TRP A 40 6.23 -13.93 -16.88
N LYS A 41 7.34 -14.59 -17.23
CA LYS A 41 7.34 -15.98 -17.70
C LYS A 41 6.78 -16.93 -16.63
N ALA A 42 7.27 -16.85 -15.39
CA ALA A 42 6.78 -17.64 -14.27
C ALA A 42 5.29 -17.34 -14.00
N TYR A 43 4.90 -16.07 -13.99
CA TYR A 43 3.52 -15.65 -13.75
C TYR A 43 2.55 -16.19 -14.79
N TYR A 44 2.83 -16.00 -16.09
CA TYR A 44 1.93 -16.49 -17.13
C TYR A 44 1.88 -18.01 -17.22
N ALA A 45 3.01 -18.70 -16.98
CA ALA A 45 3.01 -20.15 -16.90
C ALA A 45 2.18 -20.66 -15.71
N ALA A 46 2.36 -20.07 -14.53
CA ALA A 46 1.58 -20.40 -13.34
C ALA A 46 0.09 -20.08 -13.51
N LEU A 47 -0.25 -18.95 -14.13
CA LEU A 47 -1.62 -18.51 -14.41
C LEU A 47 -2.35 -19.49 -15.34
N ASN A 48 -1.67 -20.05 -16.35
CA ASN A 48 -2.26 -20.96 -17.32
C ASN A 48 -2.14 -22.45 -16.96
N ALA A 49 -1.45 -22.82 -15.87
CA ALA A 49 -1.39 -24.20 -15.41
C ALA A 49 -2.78 -24.72 -14.99
N GLU A 50 -3.17 -25.92 -15.44
CA GLU A 50 -4.46 -26.53 -15.08
C GLU A 50 -4.56 -26.80 -13.58
N GLU A 51 -3.49 -27.34 -12.99
CA GLU A 51 -3.36 -27.56 -11.55
C GLU A 51 -2.39 -26.54 -10.96
N LYS A 52 -2.82 -25.85 -9.89
CA LYS A 52 -1.99 -24.87 -9.19
C LYS A 52 -1.14 -25.56 -8.11
N GLU A 53 0.16 -25.24 -8.05
CA GLU A 53 0.98 -25.46 -6.85
C GLU A 53 0.79 -24.22 -5.93
N PRO A 54 -0.08 -24.29 -4.90
CA PRO A 54 -0.67 -23.11 -4.31
C PRO A 54 0.36 -22.18 -3.67
N LEU A 55 1.34 -22.74 -2.96
CA LEU A 55 2.36 -21.94 -2.28
C LEU A 55 3.28 -21.20 -3.25
N LEU A 56 3.75 -21.87 -4.31
CA LEU A 56 4.62 -21.23 -5.30
C LEU A 56 3.84 -20.19 -6.11
N TYR A 57 2.59 -20.48 -6.45
CA TYR A 57 1.75 -19.52 -7.15
C TYR A 57 1.48 -18.27 -6.30
N ALA A 58 1.18 -18.43 -5.00
CA ALA A 58 1.02 -17.33 -4.06
C ALA A 58 2.26 -16.43 -4.01
N ARG A 59 3.47 -17.03 -3.98
CA ARG A 59 4.74 -16.30 -3.99
C ARG A 59 4.95 -15.49 -5.27
N ILE A 60 4.66 -16.08 -6.42
CA ILE A 60 4.74 -15.39 -7.71
C ILE A 60 3.77 -14.21 -7.76
N LEU A 61 2.54 -14.40 -7.28
CA LEU A 61 1.53 -13.34 -7.21
C LEU A 61 1.97 -12.19 -6.27
N MET A 62 2.49 -12.51 -5.08
CA MET A 62 3.03 -11.47 -4.18
C MET A 62 4.16 -10.69 -4.84
N MET A 63 5.09 -11.38 -5.52
CA MET A 63 6.19 -10.72 -6.22
C MET A 63 5.71 -9.85 -7.38
N MET A 64 4.69 -10.29 -8.12
CA MET A 64 4.03 -9.47 -9.15
C MET A 64 3.40 -8.21 -8.55
N GLY A 65 2.66 -8.33 -7.45
CA GLY A 65 2.04 -7.17 -6.82
C GLY A 65 3.05 -6.09 -6.42
N ASP A 66 4.17 -6.50 -5.81
CA ASP A 66 5.22 -5.57 -5.37
C ASP A 66 5.94 -4.92 -6.55
N GLU A 67 6.32 -5.71 -7.55
CA GLU A 67 7.09 -5.23 -8.70
C GLU A 67 6.24 -4.35 -9.64
N GLN A 68 4.92 -4.37 -9.49
CA GLN A 68 3.99 -3.48 -10.18
C GLN A 68 3.56 -2.26 -9.36
N ASN A 69 4.08 -2.05 -8.13
CA ASN A 69 3.62 -1.01 -7.21
C ASN A 69 3.54 0.40 -7.82
N TYR A 70 4.51 0.76 -8.67
CA TYR A 70 4.58 2.08 -9.32
C TYR A 70 4.08 2.07 -10.77
N LYS A 71 3.60 0.93 -11.27
CA LYS A 71 3.19 0.73 -12.67
C LYS A 71 1.69 0.49 -12.82
N GLN A 72 1.02 0.09 -11.75
CA GLN A 72 -0.41 -0.24 -11.74
C GLN A 72 -1.08 0.36 -10.52
N SER A 73 -2.35 0.76 -10.67
CA SER A 73 -3.16 1.28 -9.57
C SER A 73 -3.29 0.26 -8.44
N ASP A 74 -3.46 0.76 -7.22
CA ASP A 74 -3.68 -0.05 -6.03
C ASP A 74 -4.84 -1.03 -6.22
N TYR A 75 -5.92 -0.59 -6.86
CA TYR A 75 -7.09 -1.43 -7.17
C TYR A 75 -6.69 -2.60 -8.06
N THR A 76 -5.93 -2.33 -9.14
CA THR A 76 -5.48 -3.36 -10.08
C THR A 76 -4.58 -4.36 -9.36
N ARG A 77 -3.65 -3.89 -8.53
CA ARG A 77 -2.70 -4.77 -7.83
C ARG A 77 -3.40 -5.64 -6.78
N LEU A 78 -4.33 -5.06 -6.03
CA LEU A 78 -5.13 -5.79 -5.06
C LEU A 78 -5.90 -6.94 -5.71
N HIS A 79 -6.69 -6.64 -6.74
CA HIS A 79 -7.59 -7.62 -7.33
C HIS A 79 -6.88 -8.61 -8.26
N ARG A 80 -5.81 -8.19 -8.94
CA ARG A 80 -5.08 -9.06 -9.89
C ARG A 80 -4.04 -9.94 -9.21
N TYR A 81 -3.44 -9.50 -8.11
CA TYR A 81 -2.32 -10.22 -7.49
C TYR A 81 -2.53 -10.52 -6.01
N TYR A 82 -2.80 -9.52 -5.17
CA TYR A 82 -2.75 -9.72 -3.71
C TYR A 82 -3.93 -10.56 -3.17
N LEU A 83 -5.17 -10.31 -3.60
CA LEU A 83 -6.31 -11.15 -3.21
C LEU A 83 -6.18 -12.59 -3.72
N PRO A 84 -5.81 -12.83 -5.00
CA PRO A 84 -5.47 -14.17 -5.46
C PRO A 84 -4.32 -14.82 -4.67
N ALA A 85 -3.30 -14.06 -4.26
CA ALA A 85 -2.22 -14.58 -3.44
C ALA A 85 -2.72 -15.04 -2.07
N LYS A 86 -3.58 -14.26 -1.42
CA LYS A 86 -4.22 -14.60 -0.14
C LYS A 86 -4.99 -15.92 -0.23
N GLU A 87 -5.79 -16.08 -1.28
CA GLU A 87 -6.53 -17.32 -1.55
C GLU A 87 -5.58 -18.52 -1.71
N GLN A 88 -4.51 -18.37 -2.50
CA GLN A 88 -3.54 -19.45 -2.71
C GLN A 88 -2.73 -19.78 -1.45
N TYR A 89 -2.40 -18.81 -0.61
CA TYR A 89 -1.82 -19.07 0.71
C TYR A 89 -2.78 -19.84 1.62
N GLN A 90 -4.07 -19.51 1.60
CA GLN A 90 -5.08 -20.23 2.37
C GLN A 90 -5.19 -21.69 1.92
N ILE A 91 -5.28 -21.94 0.61
CA ILE A 91 -5.29 -23.28 0.03
C ILE A 91 -4.01 -24.05 0.40
N ALA A 92 -2.85 -23.38 0.37
CA ALA A 92 -1.57 -24.00 0.75
C ALA A 92 -1.59 -24.47 2.22
N ILE A 93 -2.06 -23.62 3.13
CA ILE A 93 -2.16 -23.94 4.57
C ILE A 93 -3.12 -25.11 4.80
N GLU A 94 -4.30 -25.07 4.17
CA GLU A 94 -5.30 -26.14 4.26
C GLU A 94 -4.79 -27.48 3.70
N SER A 95 -3.91 -27.42 2.70
CA SER A 95 -3.23 -28.58 2.11
C SER A 95 -2.00 -29.05 2.92
N GLY A 96 -1.71 -28.45 4.07
CA GLY A 96 -0.60 -28.82 4.96
C GLY A 96 0.76 -28.26 4.56
N LEU A 97 0.83 -27.37 3.56
CA LEU A 97 2.05 -26.62 3.26
C LEU A 97 2.30 -25.56 4.33
N GLN A 98 3.56 -25.17 4.50
CA GLN A 98 4.00 -24.27 5.56
C GLN A 98 4.63 -23.01 4.95
N PRO A 99 3.83 -21.99 4.58
CA PRO A 99 4.36 -20.65 4.32
C PRO A 99 5.12 -20.13 5.55
N THR A 100 6.14 -19.31 5.33
CA THR A 100 6.85 -18.68 6.43
C THR A 100 6.00 -17.58 7.08
N GLU A 101 6.24 -17.30 8.35
CA GLU A 101 5.53 -16.23 9.07
C GLU A 101 5.69 -14.87 8.37
N LYS A 102 6.90 -14.56 7.87
CA LYS A 102 7.18 -13.33 7.10
C LYS A 102 6.38 -13.22 5.81
N GLU A 103 6.16 -14.35 5.12
CA GLU A 103 5.33 -14.37 3.90
C GLU A 103 3.87 -14.04 4.23
N LEU A 104 3.34 -14.60 5.32
CA LEU A 104 1.97 -14.36 5.77
C LEU A 104 1.76 -12.96 6.33
N GLU A 105 2.75 -12.41 7.04
CA GLU A 105 2.76 -11.03 7.50
C GLU A 105 2.72 -10.06 6.32
N LYS A 106 3.61 -10.25 5.34
CA LYS A 106 3.66 -9.44 4.13
C LYS A 106 2.37 -9.55 3.30
N MET A 107 1.81 -10.75 3.16
CA MET A 107 0.53 -10.96 2.49
C MET A 107 -0.58 -10.14 3.17
N ARG A 108 -0.73 -10.28 4.49
CA ARG A 108 -1.72 -9.52 5.26
C ARG A 108 -1.50 -8.02 5.13
N LEU A 109 -0.25 -7.58 5.16
CA LEU A 109 0.13 -6.18 4.98
C LEU A 109 -0.51 -5.59 3.72
N TYR A 110 -0.28 -6.21 2.57
CA TYR A 110 -0.77 -5.67 1.30
C TYR A 110 -2.26 -5.90 1.08
N THR A 111 -2.79 -7.07 1.44
CA THR A 111 -4.21 -7.36 1.23
C THR A 111 -5.07 -6.52 2.15
N ASP A 112 -4.75 -6.52 3.44
CA ASP A 112 -5.62 -5.91 4.43
C ASP A 112 -5.46 -4.37 4.39
N SER A 113 -4.27 -3.85 4.09
CA SER A 113 -4.10 -2.39 3.88
C SER A 113 -4.91 -1.86 2.70
N LEU A 114 -4.86 -2.55 1.57
CA LEU A 114 -5.48 -2.07 0.34
C LEU A 114 -6.98 -2.32 0.39
N THR A 115 -7.42 -3.50 0.87
CA THR A 115 -8.83 -3.75 1.13
C THR A 115 -9.41 -2.72 2.09
N TYR A 116 -8.72 -2.44 3.20
CA TYR A 116 -9.19 -1.43 4.14
C TYR A 116 -9.25 -0.03 3.53
N ARG A 117 -8.31 0.34 2.66
CA ARG A 117 -8.38 1.62 1.93
C ARG A 117 -9.64 1.70 1.08
N PHE A 118 -9.95 0.67 0.28
CA PHE A 118 -11.16 0.65 -0.54
C PHE A 118 -12.45 0.55 0.28
N GLU A 119 -12.44 -0.17 1.39
CA GLU A 119 -13.57 -0.19 2.33
C GLU A 119 -13.77 1.16 3.02
N CYS A 120 -12.72 1.98 3.16
CA CYS A 120 -12.84 3.34 3.66
C CYS A 120 -13.39 4.31 2.61
N GLU A 121 -13.21 4.07 1.30
CA GLU A 121 -13.82 4.91 0.25
C GLU A 121 -15.36 4.94 0.34
N ASP A 122 -15.97 3.91 0.92
CA ASP A 122 -17.42 3.80 1.12
C ASP A 122 -17.91 4.31 2.49
N LYS A 123 -17.00 4.78 3.36
CA LYS A 123 -17.38 5.21 4.72
C LYS A 123 -18.07 6.58 4.73
N PRO A 124 -18.99 6.81 5.65
CA PRO A 124 -19.54 8.15 5.86
C PRO A 124 -18.43 9.10 6.32
N PHE A 125 -18.36 10.28 5.72
CA PHE A 125 -17.42 11.35 6.06
C PHE A 125 -17.28 11.60 7.58
N ASP A 126 -18.40 11.56 8.31
CA ASP A 126 -18.43 11.73 9.78
C ASP A 126 -17.56 10.69 10.53
N GLU A 127 -17.46 9.46 10.01
CA GLU A 127 -16.61 8.43 10.60
C GLU A 127 -15.13 8.74 10.37
N GLU A 128 -14.79 9.27 9.20
CA GLU A 128 -13.40 9.57 8.82
C GLU A 128 -12.84 10.76 9.62
N ILE A 129 -13.62 11.84 9.73
CA ILE A 129 -13.20 12.99 10.54
C ILE A 129 -13.18 12.70 12.05
N SER A 130 -13.89 11.66 12.51
CA SER A 130 -13.93 11.31 13.94
C SER A 130 -12.56 10.93 14.52
N TYR A 131 -11.60 10.55 13.66
CA TYR A 131 -10.22 10.27 14.04
C TYR A 131 -9.36 11.54 14.24
N ILE A 132 -9.90 12.72 13.93
CA ILE A 132 -9.26 14.01 14.15
C ILE A 132 -9.78 14.60 15.47
N GLU A 133 -8.90 14.86 16.43
CA GLU A 133 -9.28 15.53 17.67
C GLU A 133 -9.69 16.98 17.40
N GLY A 134 -10.84 17.39 17.93
CA GLY A 134 -11.41 18.72 17.68
C GLY A 134 -12.19 18.81 16.37
N HIS A 135 -12.51 17.69 15.71
CA HIS A 135 -13.29 17.68 14.46
C HIS A 135 -14.66 18.33 14.57
N GLU A 136 -15.20 18.52 15.79
CA GLU A 136 -16.52 19.13 16.01
C GLU A 136 -16.60 20.56 15.48
N VAL A 137 -15.46 21.26 15.34
CA VAL A 137 -15.42 22.61 14.76
C VAL A 137 -15.39 22.61 13.23
N LEU A 138 -15.06 21.48 12.60
CA LEU A 138 -14.90 21.37 11.15
C LEU A 138 -16.22 21.54 10.40
N ALA A 139 -17.36 21.32 11.07
CA ALA A 139 -18.70 21.50 10.51
C ALA A 139 -18.83 20.83 9.12
N ASP A 140 -19.01 21.63 8.07
CA ASP A 140 -19.15 21.26 6.66
C ASP A 140 -17.85 21.48 5.85
N PHE A 141 -16.68 21.43 6.48
CA PHE A 141 -15.42 21.58 5.76
C PHE A 141 -15.27 20.47 4.71
N ASP A 142 -15.29 20.88 3.45
CA ASP A 142 -15.04 19.98 2.34
C ASP A 142 -13.54 19.91 2.05
N PHE A 143 -12.99 18.71 2.16
CA PHE A 143 -11.60 18.45 1.77
C PHE A 143 -11.45 18.41 0.25
N HIS A 144 -12.50 17.99 -0.48
CA HIS A 144 -12.52 18.01 -1.93
C HIS A 144 -12.36 19.45 -2.43
N ASP A 145 -11.53 19.65 -3.46
CA ASP A 145 -11.15 20.96 -4.01
C ASP A 145 -10.39 21.91 -3.05
N SER A 146 -10.11 21.50 -1.82
CA SER A 146 -9.30 22.30 -0.90
C SER A 146 -7.82 22.30 -1.30
N LYS A 147 -7.08 23.33 -0.89
CA LYS A 147 -5.68 23.56 -1.30
C LYS A 147 -4.73 23.45 -0.12
N VAL A 148 -3.64 22.70 -0.26
CA VAL A 148 -2.53 22.73 0.71
C VAL A 148 -1.73 24.02 0.52
N ILE A 149 -1.95 25.01 1.39
CA ILE A 149 -1.27 26.32 1.32
C ILE A 149 -0.01 26.38 2.20
N PHE A 150 0.14 25.43 3.11
CA PHE A 150 1.31 25.30 3.97
C PHE A 150 1.46 23.86 4.41
N PHE A 151 2.69 23.34 4.32
CA PHE A 151 3.07 22.07 4.90
C PHE A 151 4.46 22.19 5.50
N PHE A 152 4.61 21.79 6.75
CA PHE A 152 5.88 21.77 7.47
C PHE A 152 5.95 20.50 8.31
N HIS A 153 7.14 19.93 8.43
CA HIS A 153 7.37 18.80 9.33
C HIS A 153 8.75 18.87 9.98
N ASP A 154 8.87 18.21 11.12
CA ASP A 154 10.14 17.91 11.79
C ASP A 154 10.30 16.38 11.93
N GLU A 155 11.16 15.94 12.84
CA GLU A 155 11.44 14.52 13.08
C GLU A 155 10.25 13.75 13.66
N ASN A 156 9.31 14.42 14.34
CA ASN A 156 8.21 13.77 15.06
C ASN A 156 6.82 14.39 14.82
N ASN A 157 6.74 15.55 14.18
CA ASN A 157 5.49 16.29 14.00
C ASN A 157 5.36 16.83 12.59
N ALA A 158 4.11 17.04 12.17
CA ALA A 158 3.79 17.79 10.96
C ALA A 158 2.67 18.80 11.22
N CYS A 159 2.64 19.86 10.43
CA CYS A 159 1.56 20.84 10.38
C CYS A 159 1.16 21.06 8.92
N MET A 160 -0.15 21.05 8.67
CA MET A 160 -0.75 21.28 7.37
C MET A 160 -1.82 22.35 7.47
N LYS A 161 -1.81 23.32 6.55
CA LYS A 161 -2.92 24.25 6.36
C LYS A 161 -3.61 24.01 5.03
N LEU A 162 -4.91 23.78 5.11
CA LEU A 162 -5.80 23.60 3.98
C LEU A 162 -6.65 24.86 3.80
N LYS A 163 -6.87 25.26 2.55
CA LYS A 163 -7.72 26.40 2.20
C LYS A 163 -8.77 25.99 1.18
N TYR A 164 -10.03 26.11 1.58
CA TYR A 164 -11.17 26.13 0.67
C TYR A 164 -11.89 27.48 0.82
N THR A 165 -13.07 27.51 1.42
CA THR A 165 -13.70 28.77 1.88
C THR A 165 -12.98 29.29 3.13
N LYS A 166 -12.83 28.42 4.13
CA LYS A 166 -12.10 28.67 5.38
C LYS A 166 -10.71 28.03 5.35
N THR A 167 -9.87 28.46 6.27
CA THR A 167 -8.54 27.91 6.51
C THR A 167 -8.61 26.93 7.66
N LEU A 168 -8.26 25.67 7.39
CA LEU A 168 -8.11 24.63 8.39
C LEU A 168 -6.63 24.40 8.66
N GLU A 169 -6.21 24.40 9.92
CA GLU A 169 -4.88 23.98 10.35
C GLU A 169 -4.96 22.68 11.14
N LEU A 170 -4.23 21.67 10.67
CA LEU A 170 -4.09 20.37 11.31
C LEU A 170 -2.65 20.19 11.80
N ARG A 171 -2.52 19.59 12.98
CA ARG A 171 -1.23 19.14 13.53
C ARG A 171 -1.25 17.63 13.69
N PHE A 172 -0.16 17.01 13.26
CA PHE A 172 0.09 15.58 13.34
C PHE A 172 1.20 15.35 14.37
N GLU A 173 0.97 14.47 15.33
CA GLU A 173 1.89 14.16 16.43
C GLU A 173 2.36 12.71 16.35
N GLU A 174 3.62 12.47 16.72
CA GLU A 174 4.29 11.16 16.61
C GLU A 174 4.19 10.59 15.19
N VAL A 175 4.65 11.39 14.23
CA VAL A 175 4.68 11.05 12.81
C VAL A 175 5.71 9.95 12.56
N ASP A 176 5.26 8.85 11.96
CA ASP A 176 6.10 7.72 11.59
C ASP A 176 6.56 7.81 10.13
N ASP A 177 5.70 8.32 9.23
CA ASP A 177 5.97 8.42 7.80
C ASP A 177 5.18 9.55 7.14
N ILE A 178 5.78 10.16 6.11
CA ILE A 178 5.17 11.19 5.28
C ILE A 178 5.50 10.88 3.82
N GLU A 179 4.46 10.71 3.02
CA GLU A 179 4.57 10.58 1.58
C GLU A 179 3.94 11.79 0.90
N VAL A 180 4.73 12.45 0.05
CA VAL A 180 4.30 13.61 -0.74
C VAL A 180 4.48 13.29 -2.22
N ARG A 181 3.36 13.19 -2.94
CA ARG A 181 3.29 12.86 -4.38
C ARG A 181 2.66 13.99 -5.19
N THR A 182 2.98 15.24 -4.85
CA THR A 182 2.45 16.42 -5.57
C THR A 182 3.43 16.93 -6.63
N ASP A 183 2.89 17.51 -7.69
CA ASP A 183 3.66 18.34 -8.64
C ASP A 183 3.40 19.84 -8.36
N PRO A 184 4.23 20.76 -8.88
CA PRO A 184 4.08 22.19 -8.57
C PRO A 184 2.78 22.85 -9.07
N VAL A 185 2.00 22.16 -9.91
CA VAL A 185 0.76 22.68 -10.51
C VAL A 185 -0.50 22.01 -9.94
N CYS A 186 -0.34 20.91 -9.21
CA CYS A 186 -1.40 20.24 -8.48
C CYS A 186 -1.66 20.98 -7.17
N ASP A 187 -2.71 21.80 -7.17
CA ASP A 187 -3.03 22.71 -6.07
C ASP A 187 -4.39 22.43 -5.42
N TRP A 188 -5.04 21.32 -5.75
CA TRP A 188 -6.34 20.90 -5.22
C TRP A 188 -6.28 19.45 -4.73
N ILE A 189 -7.12 19.11 -3.75
CA ILE A 189 -7.26 17.77 -3.18
C ILE A 189 -8.43 17.08 -3.86
N GLY A 190 -8.22 15.86 -4.36
CA GLY A 190 -9.30 15.00 -4.84
C GLY A 190 -10.03 14.37 -3.67
N ASP A 191 -9.59 13.21 -3.22
CA ASP A 191 -10.26 12.47 -2.16
C ASP A 191 -9.57 12.65 -0.80
N PHE A 192 -10.38 12.60 0.27
CA PHE A 192 -9.91 12.60 1.66
C PHE A 192 -10.24 11.28 2.32
N TYR A 193 -9.24 10.72 3.00
CA TYR A 193 -9.40 9.55 3.85
C TYR A 193 -8.69 9.74 5.17
N CYS A 194 -9.34 9.36 6.26
CA CYS A 194 -8.70 9.29 7.56
C CYS A 194 -9.13 8.05 8.32
N TYR A 195 -8.16 7.20 8.68
CA TYR A 195 -8.46 5.86 9.19
C TYR A 195 -7.32 5.23 10.02
N PRO A 196 -7.61 4.31 10.95
CA PRO A 196 -6.59 3.54 11.66
C PRO A 196 -5.72 2.70 10.72
N ALA A 197 -4.41 2.72 10.91
CA ALA A 197 -3.49 1.87 10.17
C ALA A 197 -3.82 0.39 10.46
N PHE A 198 -3.92 -0.42 9.40
CA PHE A 198 -4.35 -1.82 9.53
C PHE A 198 -3.42 -2.67 10.43
N TYR A 199 -2.11 -2.38 10.45
CA TYR A 199 -1.12 -3.11 11.26
C TYR A 199 -1.03 -2.61 12.70
N ASN A 200 -1.55 -1.40 12.98
CA ASN A 200 -1.53 -0.81 14.30
C ASN A 200 -2.70 0.17 14.45
N LYS A 201 -3.73 -0.25 15.17
CA LYS A 201 -4.93 0.58 15.42
C LYS A 201 -4.67 1.83 16.26
N ASN A 202 -3.50 1.96 16.88
CA ASN A 202 -3.07 3.17 17.58
C ASN A 202 -2.39 4.18 16.65
N LYS A 203 -2.21 3.83 15.36
CA LYS A 203 -1.70 4.71 14.33
C LYS A 203 -2.84 5.06 13.39
N LEU A 204 -2.80 6.28 12.86
CA LEU A 204 -3.76 6.86 11.95
C LEU A 204 -3.06 7.16 10.63
N VAL A 205 -3.75 6.89 9.54
CA VAL A 205 -3.40 7.31 8.20
C VAL A 205 -4.32 8.46 7.83
N PHE A 206 -3.72 9.61 7.54
CA PHE A 206 -4.38 10.74 6.90
C PHE A 206 -3.93 10.76 5.45
N ASP A 207 -4.85 10.72 4.52
CA ASP A 207 -4.58 10.64 3.09
C ASP A 207 -5.46 11.63 2.35
N ILE A 208 -4.85 12.60 1.70
CA ILE A 208 -5.53 13.57 0.84
C ILE A 208 -4.95 13.49 -0.58
N GLU A 209 -4.77 12.25 -1.05
CA GLU A 209 -4.24 11.86 -2.36
C GLU A 209 -2.75 12.15 -2.54
N TYR A 210 -2.37 13.43 -2.53
CA TYR A 210 -0.98 13.87 -2.75
C TYR A 210 -0.17 13.95 -1.48
N TYR A 211 -0.83 13.97 -0.32
CA TYR A 211 -0.19 13.92 0.99
C TYR A 211 -0.77 12.76 1.78
N LYS A 212 0.10 11.83 2.16
CA LYS A 212 -0.23 10.72 3.04
C LYS A 212 0.66 10.79 4.28
N ILE A 213 0.05 10.91 5.45
CA ILE A 213 0.74 11.05 6.74
C ILE A 213 0.31 9.92 7.65
N LEU A 214 1.29 9.20 8.18
CA LEU A 214 1.12 8.18 9.19
C LEU A 214 1.57 8.73 10.54
N CYS A 215 0.68 8.76 11.53
CA CYS A 215 0.97 9.35 12.85
C CYS A 215 0.17 8.68 13.97
N SER A 216 0.45 8.99 15.24
CA SER A 216 -0.38 8.50 16.35
C SER A 216 -1.62 9.36 16.58
N LYS A 217 -1.58 10.65 16.19
CA LYS A 217 -2.60 11.63 16.57
C LYS A 217 -2.69 12.79 15.58
N ILE A 218 -3.92 13.22 15.31
CA ILE A 218 -4.27 14.34 14.44
C ILE A 218 -5.15 15.30 15.23
N VAL A 219 -4.83 16.60 15.21
CA VAL A 219 -5.53 17.62 16.00
C VAL A 219 -5.87 18.83 15.14
N VAL A 220 -7.11 19.32 15.24
CA VAL A 220 -7.48 20.63 14.71
C VAL A 220 -6.85 21.72 15.58
N VAL A 221 -5.94 22.50 14.99
CA VAL A 221 -5.29 23.63 15.66
C VAL A 221 -6.14 24.89 15.54
N SER A 222 -6.65 25.17 14.35
CA SER A 222 -7.52 26.31 14.08
C SER A 222 -8.42 26.08 12.87
N TYR A 223 -9.59 26.72 12.86
CA TYR A 223 -10.49 26.74 11.73
C TYR A 223 -11.12 28.13 11.58
N GLU A 224 -10.70 28.87 10.55
CA GLU A 224 -11.00 30.31 10.36
C GLU A 224 -11.53 30.66 8.97
#